data_AF-A0AAW1F4N5-F1
#
_entry.id   AF-A0AAW1F4N5-F1
#
_cell.length_a   1.000
_cell.length_b   1.000
_cell.length_c   1.000
_cell.angle_alpha   90.00
_cell.angle_beta   90.00
_cell.angle_gamma   90.00
#
_symmetry.space_group_name_H-M   'P 1'
#
loop_
_entity.id
_entity.type
_entity.pdbx_description
1 polymer ?
#
loop_
_entity_poly.entity_id
_entity_poly.type
_entity_poly.pdbx_seq_one_letter_code
_entity_poly.pdbx_strand_id
1 'polypeptide(L)'
;MQLTLSSVALEKYPSVVSLPGGCRSEVMILNHPELSGCVLFVHWSVDVSREGGVSPKMELLTKIPERALQLFPSQPVGGAAEAFQSLLRILGPEAAIESVIMAVSLSQDT
;
A
#
# COMPACT_ATOMS: atom_id res chain seq x y z
N MET A 1 -9.54 -10.42 -11.40
CA MET A 1 -8.38 -9.52 -11.52
C MET A 1 -7.78 -9.23 -10.14
N GLN A 2 -8.55 -8.65 -9.22
CA GLN A 2 -8.07 -8.24 -7.88
C GLN A 2 -7.59 -9.39 -6.97
N LEU A 3 -8.35 -10.49 -6.90
CA LEU A 3 -7.98 -11.70 -6.13
C LEU A 3 -6.61 -12.27 -6.55
N THR A 4 -6.34 -12.21 -7.86
CA THR A 4 -5.11 -12.72 -8.48
C THR A 4 -3.91 -11.86 -8.12
N LEU A 5 -4.10 -10.54 -8.07
CA LEU A 5 -3.03 -9.58 -7.82
C LEU A 5 -2.52 -9.67 -6.38
N SER A 6 -3.43 -9.75 -5.41
CA SER A 6 -3.06 -9.90 -4.00
C SER A 6 -2.41 -11.23 -3.67
N SER A 7 -2.88 -12.34 -4.27
CA SER A 7 -2.27 -13.66 -4.05
C SER A 7 -0.88 -13.75 -4.66
N VAL A 8 -0.70 -13.25 -5.90
CA VAL A 8 0.59 -13.25 -6.59
C VAL A 8 1.62 -12.38 -5.84
N ALA A 9 1.20 -11.22 -5.33
CA ALA A 9 2.07 -10.37 -4.52
C ALA A 9 2.55 -11.06 -3.23
N LEU A 10 1.65 -11.78 -2.54
CA LEU A 10 1.99 -12.55 -1.34
C LEU A 10 2.96 -13.70 -1.64
N GLU A 11 2.75 -14.43 -2.74
CA GLU A 11 3.66 -15.51 -3.17
C GLU A 11 5.05 -14.99 -3.54
N LYS A 12 5.12 -13.81 -4.19
CA LYS A 12 6.38 -13.21 -4.64
C LYS A 12 7.16 -12.52 -3.52
N TYR A 13 6.45 -11.94 -2.53
CA TYR A 13 7.06 -11.14 -1.45
C TYR A 13 6.51 -11.51 -0.05
N PRO A 14 6.66 -12.78 0.40
CA PRO A 14 6.02 -13.27 1.61
C PRO A 14 6.54 -12.63 2.91
N SER A 15 7.73 -12.05 2.90
CA SER A 15 8.31 -11.34 4.05
C SER A 15 7.82 -9.89 4.20
N VAL A 16 7.19 -9.35 3.15
CA VAL A 16 6.79 -7.93 3.07
C VAL A 16 5.27 -7.80 3.04
N VAL A 17 4.59 -8.70 2.33
CA VAL A 17 3.16 -8.66 2.09
C VAL A 17 2.42 -9.52 3.11
N SER A 18 1.30 -9.03 3.63
CA SER A 18 0.39 -9.80 4.46
C SER A 18 -1.07 -9.47 4.13
N LEU A 19 -1.92 -10.49 4.17
CA LEU A 19 -3.35 -10.38 3.86
C LEU A 19 -4.19 -10.85 5.07
N PRO A 20 -4.61 -9.93 5.96
CA PRO A 20 -5.27 -10.30 7.21
C PRO A 20 -6.61 -11.04 7.02
N GLY A 21 -7.27 -10.86 5.87
CA GLY A 21 -8.46 -11.62 5.46
C GLY A 21 -8.21 -12.67 4.36
N GLY A 22 -6.95 -13.04 4.12
CA GLY A 22 -6.55 -13.87 2.98
C GLY A 22 -6.84 -13.20 1.63
N CYS A 23 -6.97 -13.98 0.55
CA CYS A 23 -7.12 -13.44 -0.80
C CYS A 23 -8.38 -12.58 -1.03
N ARG A 24 -9.38 -12.66 -0.12
CA ARG A 24 -10.63 -11.88 -0.18
C ARG A 24 -10.61 -10.65 0.73
N SER A 25 -9.48 -10.35 1.37
CA SER A 25 -9.30 -9.16 2.20
C SER A 25 -9.68 -7.90 1.41
N GLU A 26 -10.01 -6.81 2.10
CA GLU A 26 -10.12 -5.46 1.51
C GLU A 26 -8.83 -4.64 1.68
N VAL A 27 -7.87 -5.24 2.38
CA VAL A 27 -6.63 -4.62 2.81
C VAL A 27 -5.46 -5.57 2.54
N MET A 28 -4.40 -5.02 1.97
CA MET A 28 -3.06 -5.60 1.94
C MET A 28 -2.16 -4.78 2.85
N ILE A 29 -1.40 -5.47 3.70
CA ILE A 29 -0.43 -4.86 4.61
C ILE A 29 0.95 -5.04 4.01
N LEU A 30 1.72 -3.97 3.96
CA LEU A 30 3.12 -3.95 3.56
C LEU A 30 3.97 -3.57 4.77
N ASN A 31 4.85 -4.47 5.18
CA ASN A 31 5.78 -4.27 6.29
C ASN A 31 7.22 -4.37 5.78
N HIS A 32 8.07 -3.45 6.19
CA HIS A 32 9.49 -3.61 5.95
C HIS A 32 10.03 -4.75 6.85
N PRO A 33 10.78 -5.72 6.32
CA PRO A 33 11.24 -6.88 7.09
C PRO A 33 12.09 -6.50 8.31
N GLU A 34 12.88 -5.44 8.17
CA GLU A 34 13.83 -4.98 9.21
C GLU A 34 13.34 -3.78 10.04
N LEU A 35 12.34 -3.01 9.57
CA LEU A 35 11.88 -1.79 10.23
C LEU A 35 10.54 -2.03 10.92
N SER A 36 10.61 -2.54 12.15
CA SER A 36 9.42 -2.70 12.98
C SER A 36 8.81 -1.33 13.34
N GLY A 37 7.57 -1.09 12.91
CA GLY A 37 6.78 0.09 13.30
C GLY A 37 6.21 0.91 12.15
N CYS A 38 6.89 0.95 10.99
CA CYS A 38 6.36 1.62 9.80
C CYS A 38 5.53 0.62 8.98
N VAL A 39 4.23 0.85 8.90
CA VAL A 39 3.30 -0.03 8.21
C VAL A 39 2.54 0.75 7.14
N LEU A 40 2.48 0.20 5.94
CA LEU A 40 1.66 0.72 4.85
C LEU A 40 0.50 -0.23 4.59
N PHE A 41 -0.67 0.32 4.29
CA PHE A 41 -1.86 -0.43 3.95
C PHE A 41 -2.31 -0.01 2.56
N VAL A 42 -2.44 -0.98 1.66
CA VAL A 42 -3.17 -0.80 0.41
C VAL A 42 -4.59 -1.23 0.68
N HIS A 43 -5.53 -0.28 0.68
CA HIS A 43 -6.95 -0.52 0.87
C HIS A 43 -7.69 -0.38 -0.46
N TRP A 44 -8.66 -1.25 -0.70
CA TRP A 44 -9.53 -1.16 -1.85
C TRP A 44 -10.99 -1.14 -1.46
N SER A 45 -11.73 -0.23 -2.08
CA SER A 45 -13.17 -0.10 -1.89
C SER A 45 -13.88 0.10 -3.23
N VAL A 46 -15.19 -0.05 -3.21
CA VAL A 46 -16.04 0.29 -4.35
C VAL A 46 -17.07 1.29 -3.86
N ASP A 47 -16.97 2.51 -4.37
CA ASP A 47 -17.96 3.54 -4.08
C ASP A 47 -19.12 3.41 -5.04
N VAL A 48 -20.32 3.40 -4.49
CA VAL A 48 -21.58 3.42 -5.25
C VAL A 48 -22.24 4.77 -5.03
N SER A 49 -22.37 5.55 -6.10
CA SER A 49 -23.02 6.84 -6.09
C SER A 49 -24.55 6.69 -6.03
N ARG A 50 -25.26 7.75 -5.61
CA ARG A 50 -26.73 7.73 -5.53
C ARG A 50 -27.40 7.56 -6.88
N GLU A 51 -26.70 7.94 -7.95
CA GLU A 51 -27.11 7.83 -9.34
C GLU A 51 -26.84 6.43 -9.92
N GLY A 52 -26.29 5.51 -9.11
CA GLY A 52 -25.93 4.16 -9.52
C GLY A 52 -24.55 4.06 -10.17
N GLY A 53 -23.72 5.11 -10.11
CA GLY A 53 -22.34 5.05 -10.57
C GLY A 53 -21.51 4.14 -9.67
N VAL A 54 -20.69 3.27 -10.24
CA VAL A 54 -19.80 2.37 -9.50
C VAL A 54 -18.37 2.77 -9.80
N SER A 55 -17.61 3.14 -8.77
CA SER A 55 -16.22 3.60 -8.90
C SER A 55 -15.31 2.81 -7.96
N PRO A 56 -14.41 1.95 -8.48
CA PRO A 56 -13.42 1.31 -7.64
C PRO A 56 -12.40 2.35 -7.17
N LYS A 57 -12.02 2.26 -5.90
CA LYS A 57 -10.99 3.07 -5.27
C LYS A 57 -9.90 2.20 -4.72
N MET A 58 -8.68 2.69 -4.79
CA MET A 58 -7.54 2.09 -4.14
C MET A 58 -6.70 3.19 -3.50
N GLU A 59 -6.38 3.00 -2.24
CA GLU A 59 -5.77 4.02 -1.39
C GLU A 59 -4.58 3.42 -0.64
N LEU A 60 -3.53 4.24 -0.47
CA LEU A 60 -2.38 3.89 0.35
C LEU A 60 -2.50 4.65 1.67
N LEU A 61 -2.68 3.92 2.76
CA LEU A 61 -2.72 4.47 4.11
C LEU A 61 -1.40 4.19 4.80
N THR A 62 -0.86 5.20 5.50
CA THR A 62 0.40 5.06 6.24
C THR A 62 0.11 5.06 7.74
N LYS A 63 0.71 4.13 8.45
CA LYS A 63 0.75 4.13 9.91
C LYS A 63 2.19 4.29 10.33
N ILE A 64 2.54 5.52 10.67
CA ILE A 64 3.86 5.87 11.18
C ILE A 64 3.78 6.01 12.71
N PRO A 65 4.70 5.40 13.47
CA PRO A 65 4.73 5.57 14.91
C PRO A 65 4.94 7.05 15.28
N GLU A 66 4.22 7.54 16.29
CA GLU A 66 4.30 8.94 16.74
C GLU A 66 5.75 9.37 17.06
N ARG A 67 6.57 8.46 17.60
CA ARG A 67 7.99 8.72 17.88
C ARG A 67 8.79 9.03 16.61
N ALA A 68 8.48 8.38 15.49
CA ALA A 68 9.12 8.65 14.21
C ALA A 68 8.66 9.99 13.63
N LEU A 69 7.39 10.38 13.85
CA LEU A 69 6.88 11.71 13.47
C LEU A 69 7.65 12.84 14.18
N GLN A 70 8.05 12.63 15.44
CA GLN A 70 8.86 13.62 16.19
C GLN A 70 10.28 13.77 15.64
N LEU A 71 10.83 12.76 14.98
CA LEU A 71 12.17 12.79 14.38
C LEU A 71 12.19 13.51 13.02
N PHE A 72 11.04 13.63 12.36
CA PHE A 72 10.90 14.32 11.06
C PHE A 72 9.80 15.39 11.11
N PRO A 73 9.95 16.43 11.96
CA PRO A 73 8.90 17.43 12.20
C PRO A 73 8.58 18.32 10.99
N SER A 74 9.45 18.33 9.97
CA SER A 74 9.32 19.16 8.77
C SER A 74 8.98 18.39 7.49
N GLN A 75 8.90 17.06 7.55
CA GLN A 75 8.66 16.25 6.37
C GLN A 75 7.16 15.90 6.28
N PRO A 76 6.47 16.22 5.18
CA PRO A 76 5.09 15.84 5.04
C PRO A 76 5.01 14.31 4.92
N VAL A 77 4.62 13.68 6.02
CA VAL A 77 4.27 12.26 6.07
C VAL A 77 3.08 11.93 5.14
N GLY A 78 2.37 12.95 4.66
CA GLY A 78 1.27 12.88 3.70
C GLY A 78 1.69 13.16 2.25
N GLY A 79 2.71 12.51 1.73
CA GLY A 79 3.03 12.52 0.29
C GLY A 79 2.95 11.14 -0.39
N ALA A 80 2.95 10.07 0.42
CA ALA A 80 2.95 8.70 -0.10
C ALA A 80 1.62 8.34 -0.77
N ALA A 81 0.50 8.83 -0.24
CA ALA A 81 -0.83 8.59 -0.81
C ALA A 81 -0.97 9.26 -2.19
N GLU A 82 -0.51 10.49 -2.31
CA GLU A 82 -0.54 11.31 -3.53
C GLU A 82 0.39 10.74 -4.60
N ALA A 83 1.60 10.33 -4.20
CA ALA A 83 2.54 9.62 -5.07
C ALA A 83 1.92 8.30 -5.57
N PHE A 84 1.27 7.55 -4.69
CA PHE A 84 0.58 6.32 -5.07
C PHE A 84 -0.56 6.57 -6.06
N GLN A 85 -1.39 7.59 -5.87
CA GLN A 85 -2.43 7.97 -6.85
C GLN A 85 -1.81 8.34 -8.21
N SER A 86 -0.65 8.99 -8.21
CA SER A 86 0.08 9.30 -9.44
C SER A 86 0.58 8.02 -10.13
N LEU A 87 1.14 7.08 -9.36
CA LEU A 87 1.55 5.77 -9.89
C LEU A 87 0.36 4.99 -10.46
N LEU A 88 -0.80 5.01 -9.79
CA LEU A 88 -2.01 4.35 -10.29
C LEU A 88 -2.46 4.90 -11.63
N ARG A 89 -2.38 6.23 -11.80
CA ARG A 89 -2.75 6.88 -13.04
C ARG A 89 -1.77 6.61 -14.18
N ILE A 90 -0.47 6.49 -13.88
CA ILE A 90 0.58 6.36 -14.89
C ILE A 90 0.83 4.89 -15.26
N LEU A 91 0.89 4.01 -14.27
CA LEU A 91 1.33 2.61 -14.42
C LEU A 91 0.17 1.61 -14.37
N GLY A 92 -0.98 2.01 -13.82
CA GLY A 92 -2.07 1.11 -13.48
C GLY A 92 -1.87 0.38 -12.13
N PRO A 93 -2.91 -0.34 -11.65
CA PRO A 93 -2.94 -0.94 -10.31
C PRO A 93 -1.82 -1.93 -10.02
N GLU A 94 -1.58 -2.87 -10.93
CA GLU A 94 -0.60 -3.95 -10.80
C GLU A 94 0.81 -3.40 -10.58
N ALA A 95 1.27 -2.57 -11.51
CA ALA A 95 2.62 -2.01 -11.50
C ALA A 95 2.81 -0.95 -10.40
N ALA A 96 1.75 -0.21 -10.05
CA ALA A 96 1.80 0.72 -8.91
C ALA A 96 2.01 -0.03 -7.59
N ILE A 97 1.25 -1.11 -7.35
CA ILE A 97 1.42 -1.94 -6.14
C ILE A 97 2.81 -2.56 -6.11
N GLU A 98 3.27 -3.14 -7.22
CA GLU A 98 4.61 -3.72 -7.31
C GLU A 98 5.71 -2.68 -7.02
N SER A 99 5.55 -1.45 -7.51
CA SER A 99 6.49 -0.35 -7.23
C SER A 99 6.55 -0.01 -5.73
N VAL A 100 5.40 0.04 -5.04
CA VAL A 100 5.37 0.27 -3.58
C VAL A 100 5.98 -0.91 -2.83
N ILE A 101 5.66 -2.15 -3.20
CA ILE A 101 6.26 -3.34 -2.56
C ILE A 101 7.78 -3.30 -2.70
N MET A 102 8.29 -3.01 -3.89
CA MET A 102 9.73 -2.88 -4.11
C MET A 102 10.32 -1.77 -3.24
N ALA A 103 9.71 -0.59 -3.19
CA ALA A 103 10.18 0.51 -2.34
C ALA A 103 10.23 0.17 -0.85
N VAL A 104 9.27 -0.64 -0.36
CA VAL A 104 9.23 -1.13 1.02
C VAL A 104 10.22 -2.28 1.27
N SER A 105 10.60 -3.01 0.22
CA SER A 105 11.54 -4.12 0.31
C SER A 105 13.01 -3.69 0.23
N LEU A 106 13.29 -2.44 -0.16
CA LEU A 106 14.65 -1.92 -0.27
C LEU A 106 15.26 -1.76 1.13
N SER A 107 16.11 -2.70 1.53
CA SER A 107 17.06 -2.46 2.62
C SER A 107 18.02 -1.33 2.19
N GLN A 108 18.29 -0.37 3.07
CA GLN A 108 19.33 0.62 2.80
C GLN A 108 20.69 -0.09 2.85
N ASP A 109 21.23 -0.46 1.69
CA ASP A 109 22.68 -0.75 1.57
C ASP A 109 23.42 0.50 2.05
N THR A 110 23.98 0.40 3.25
CA THR A 110 24.80 1.44 3.89
C THR A 110 26.26 1.04 3.79
#